data_AF-A0A0V0QAL6-F1
#
_entry.id   AF-A0A0V0QAL6-F1
#
_cell.length_a   1.000
_cell.length_b   1.000
_cell.length_c   1.000
_cell.angle_alpha   90.00
_cell.angle_beta   90.00
_cell.angle_gamma   90.00
#
_symmetry.space_group_name_H-M   'P 1'
#
loop_
_entity.id
_entity.type
_entity.pdbx_description
1 polymer ?
#
loop_
_entity_poly.entity_id
_entity_poly.type
_entity_poly.pdbx_seq_one_letter_code
_entity_poly.pdbx_strand_id
1 'polypeptide(L)'
;MLKKTLFLLAIILIAQSFVYSNLEFDYIDFDEPQQILYQTPVDALEIDLHRGFIPNDENQGLNKIKRQTRDFSDLPTNFTWQNFNGTNYLTLVQNQKLPQYCSSSWAFAAASSLSDRIKIKRKAAWPDIVIGVQQLLSCQTKSLGCEGGDDLDAYSYIYENEIPDQTCSIYQGSSWLQGVTCTDFNKCGTCWGALKQIYIYQILQYNQIIQRLLSSR
;
A
#
# COMPACT_ATOMS: atom_id res chain seq x y z
N MET A 1 -11.25 47.71 -29.61
CA MET A 1 -10.77 46.34 -29.32
C MET A 1 -10.14 46.24 -27.93
N LEU A 2 -9.30 47.19 -27.51
CA LEU A 2 -8.62 47.21 -26.21
C LEU A 2 -9.53 47.04 -24.97
N LYS A 3 -10.72 47.66 -24.95
CA LYS A 3 -11.69 47.54 -23.83
C LYS A 3 -12.25 46.13 -23.64
N LYS A 4 -12.43 45.36 -24.73
CA LYS A 4 -12.91 43.96 -24.63
C LYS A 4 -11.81 43.03 -24.11
N THR A 5 -10.56 43.27 -24.49
CA THR A 5 -9.40 42.50 -24.02
C THR A 5 -9.11 42.75 -22.54
N LEU A 6 -9.21 44.00 -22.07
CA LEU A 6 -9.10 44.31 -20.64
C LEU A 6 -10.20 43.66 -19.80
N PHE A 7 -11.43 43.61 -20.33
CA PHE A 7 -12.56 43.00 -19.62
C PHE A 7 -12.39 41.49 -19.49
N LEU A 8 -11.90 40.80 -20.52
CA LEU A 8 -11.57 39.37 -20.44
C LEU A 8 -10.43 39.08 -19.47
N LEU A 9 -9.37 39.89 -19.46
CA LEU A 9 -8.26 39.73 -18.50
C LEU A 9 -8.72 39.95 -17.06
N ALA A 10 -9.61 40.92 -16.82
CA ALA A 10 -10.20 41.13 -15.49
C ALA A 10 -11.03 39.92 -15.04
N ILE A 11 -11.84 39.32 -15.92
CA ILE A 11 -12.62 38.12 -15.60
C ILE A 11 -11.71 36.93 -15.28
N ILE A 12 -10.62 36.74 -16.03
CA ILE A 12 -9.66 35.65 -15.80
C ILE A 12 -8.93 35.84 -14.45
N LEU A 13 -8.51 37.07 -14.14
CA LEU A 13 -7.87 37.38 -12.86
C LEU A 13 -8.83 37.19 -11.69
N ILE A 14 -10.10 37.61 -11.82
CA ILE A 14 -11.14 37.41 -10.82
C ILE A 14 -11.41 35.91 -10.61
N ALA A 15 -11.51 35.13 -11.70
CA ALA A 15 -11.70 33.68 -11.65
C ALA A 15 -10.51 32.97 -11.00
N GLN A 16 -9.26 33.40 -11.28
CA GLN A 16 -8.07 32.87 -10.61
C GLN A 16 -8.11 33.19 -9.11
N SER A 17 -8.42 34.43 -8.71
CA SER A 17 -8.54 34.78 -7.29
C SER A 17 -9.65 34.01 -6.57
N PHE A 18 -10.77 33.71 -7.25
CA PHE A 18 -11.86 32.92 -6.68
C PHE A 18 -11.50 31.43 -6.52
N VAL A 19 -10.67 30.88 -7.42
CA VAL A 19 -10.13 29.52 -7.30
C VAL A 19 -9.12 29.44 -6.14
N TYR A 20 -8.31 30.49 -5.93
CA TYR A 20 -7.36 30.55 -4.83
C TYR A 20 -8.01 30.80 -3.46
N SER A 21 -9.15 31.51 -3.39
CA SER A 21 -9.83 31.79 -2.12
C SER A 21 -10.77 30.69 -1.62
N ASN A 22 -11.14 29.72 -2.47
CA ASN A 22 -12.01 28.59 -2.11
C ASN A 22 -11.26 27.26 -1.94
N LEU A 23 -9.92 27.28 -2.00
CA LEU A 23 -9.09 26.20 -1.50
C LEU A 23 -8.89 26.40 0.01
N GLU A 24 -9.94 26.15 0.77
CA GLU A 24 -9.83 25.87 2.20
C GLU A 24 -9.22 24.47 2.32
N PHE A 25 -7.89 24.41 2.24
CA PHE A 25 -7.17 23.26 2.79
C PHE A 25 -7.29 23.40 4.30
N ASP A 26 -8.10 22.53 4.92
CA ASP A 26 -8.13 22.36 6.37
C ASP A 26 -6.70 22.10 6.87
N TYR A 27 -6.06 23.16 7.36
CA TYR A 27 -4.78 23.11 8.03
C TYR A 27 -5.04 22.63 9.46
N ILE A 28 -4.80 21.33 9.69
CA ILE A 28 -4.90 20.75 11.03
C ILE A 28 -3.53 20.95 11.70
N ASP A 29 -3.48 21.83 12.70
CA ASP A 29 -2.35 21.96 13.62
C ASP A 29 -2.24 20.69 14.47
N PHE A 30 -1.11 19.97 14.38
CA PHE A 30 -0.81 18.74 15.12
C PHE A 30 0.27 18.97 16.18
N ASP A 31 0.15 20.03 16.97
CA ASP A 31 1.06 20.34 18.09
C ASP A 31 0.63 19.69 19.44
N GLU A 32 -0.21 18.65 19.43
CA GLU A 32 -0.57 17.92 20.65
C GLU A 32 -0.62 16.39 20.42
N PRO A 33 -0.05 15.55 21.31
CA PRO A 33 0.00 14.10 21.12
C PRO A 33 -1.36 13.49 21.40
N GLN A 34 -2.22 13.41 20.39
CA GLN A 34 -3.43 12.60 20.47
C GLN A 34 -3.04 11.13 20.34
N GLN A 35 -3.04 10.43 21.48
CA GLN A 35 -2.88 8.99 21.56
C GLN A 35 -4.10 8.32 20.92
N ILE A 36 -4.04 8.02 19.61
CA ILE A 36 -5.16 7.37 18.93
C ILE A 36 -5.11 5.87 19.24
N LEU A 37 -5.84 5.47 20.28
CA LEU A 37 -6.10 4.08 20.63
C LEU A 37 -7.15 3.52 19.66
N TYR A 38 -6.72 2.92 18.56
CA TYR A 38 -7.63 2.16 17.71
C TYR A 38 -7.87 0.77 18.33
N GLN A 39 -9.03 0.62 19.00
CA GLN A 39 -9.55 -0.70 19.32
C GLN A 39 -10.03 -1.37 18.03
N THR A 40 -9.34 -2.45 17.65
CA THR A 40 -9.66 -3.23 16.46
C THR A 40 -10.95 -4.03 16.69
N PRO A 41 -12.01 -3.84 15.87
CA PRO A 41 -13.11 -4.78 15.84
C PRO A 41 -12.60 -6.10 15.27
N VAL A 42 -12.79 -7.16 16.04
CA VAL A 42 -12.46 -8.56 15.72
C VAL A 42 -13.05 -8.99 14.36
N ASP A 43 -14.07 -8.29 13.86
CA ASP A 43 -14.77 -8.62 12.62
C ASP A 43 -14.00 -8.25 11.33
N ALA A 44 -12.87 -7.53 11.44
CA ALA A 44 -11.95 -7.30 10.31
C ALA A 44 -10.98 -8.48 10.07
N LEU A 45 -11.08 -9.57 10.84
CA LEU A 45 -10.17 -10.72 10.84
C LEU A 45 -10.36 -11.73 9.71
N GLU A 46 -11.37 -11.60 8.84
CA GLU A 46 -11.58 -12.58 7.76
C GLU A 46 -10.74 -12.23 6.51
N ILE A 47 -9.41 -12.16 6.69
CA ILE A 47 -8.50 -12.27 5.55
C ILE A 47 -8.52 -13.75 5.16
N ASP A 48 -9.29 -14.06 4.13
CA ASP A 48 -9.27 -15.38 3.49
C ASP A 48 -7.91 -15.58 2.80
N LEU A 49 -6.91 -15.98 3.60
CA LEU A 49 -5.52 -16.22 3.21
C LEU A 49 -5.38 -17.57 2.47
N HIS A 50 -6.37 -17.93 1.65
CA HIS A 50 -6.35 -19.13 0.81
C HIS A 50 -5.36 -18.93 -0.35
N ARG A 51 -4.06 -18.88 -0.02
CA ARG A 51 -3.01 -19.16 -1.00
C ARG A 51 -3.09 -20.65 -1.33
N GLY A 52 -2.95 -20.97 -2.61
CA GLY A 52 -2.59 -22.32 -3.07
C GLY A 52 -1.17 -22.76 -2.65
N PHE A 53 -0.64 -22.18 -1.57
CA PHE A 53 0.57 -22.65 -0.92
C PHE A 53 0.11 -23.62 0.16
N ILE A 54 0.34 -24.91 -0.06
CA ILE A 54 0.20 -25.93 0.97
C ILE A 54 1.52 -25.87 1.75
N PRO A 55 1.56 -25.37 3.00
CA PRO A 55 2.74 -25.50 3.82
C PRO A 55 3.07 -26.99 3.93
N ASN A 56 4.34 -27.35 3.79
CA ASN A 56 4.79 -28.69 4.16
C ASN A 56 4.45 -28.87 5.64
N ASP A 57 3.68 -29.92 5.93
CA ASP A 57 3.15 -30.25 7.25
C ASP A 57 4.17 -30.03 8.37
N GLU A 58 3.83 -29.16 9.31
CA GLU A 58 3.73 -29.47 10.75
C GLU A 58 3.23 -28.22 11.49
N ASN A 59 1.95 -28.24 11.87
CA ASN A 59 1.38 -27.46 12.98
C ASN A 59 1.30 -25.92 12.84
N GLN A 60 0.57 -25.42 11.84
CA GLN A 60 -0.10 -24.12 12.00
C GLN A 60 -1.60 -24.31 12.09
N GLY A 61 -2.17 -23.94 13.24
CA GLY A 61 -3.56 -24.09 13.63
C GLY A 61 -4.56 -23.27 12.81
N LEU A 62 -4.55 -23.42 11.49
CA LEU A 62 -5.69 -23.08 10.67
C LEU A 62 -6.76 -24.14 10.96
N ASN A 63 -7.78 -23.76 11.74
CA ASN A 63 -9.07 -24.45 11.67
C ASN A 63 -9.35 -24.66 10.18
N LYS A 64 -9.48 -25.92 9.73
CA LYS A 64 -9.91 -26.25 8.37
C LYS A 64 -11.33 -25.73 8.22
N ILE A 65 -11.48 -24.42 8.01
CA ILE A 65 -12.72 -23.82 7.57
C ILE A 65 -13.00 -24.51 6.26
N LYS A 66 -14.12 -25.25 6.24
CA LYS A 66 -14.57 -25.99 5.08
C LYS A 66 -14.60 -25.00 3.93
N ARG A 67 -13.67 -25.11 2.97
CA ARG A 67 -13.65 -24.28 1.76
C ARG A 67 -15.07 -24.26 1.23
N GLN A 68 -15.70 -23.09 1.20
CA GLN A 68 -16.98 -22.96 0.53
C GLN A 68 -16.75 -23.42 -0.91
N THR A 69 -17.51 -24.41 -1.35
CA THR A 69 -17.53 -24.86 -2.73
C THR A 69 -18.09 -23.71 -3.56
N ARG A 70 -17.19 -22.86 -4.08
CA ARG A 70 -17.57 -21.79 -5.01
C ARG A 70 -17.84 -22.44 -6.35
N ASP A 71 -18.97 -22.10 -6.95
CA ASP A 71 -19.25 -22.48 -8.32
C ASP A 71 -18.22 -21.79 -9.23
N PHE A 72 -17.41 -22.60 -9.92
CA PHE A 72 -16.38 -22.08 -10.80
C PHE A 72 -16.94 -21.62 -12.15
N SER A 73 -18.21 -21.97 -12.46
CA SER A 73 -18.86 -21.58 -13.72
C SER A 73 -19.08 -20.06 -13.84
N ASP A 74 -19.16 -19.36 -12.70
CA ASP A 74 -19.33 -17.90 -12.64
C ASP A 74 -18.01 -17.12 -12.80
N LEU A 75 -16.86 -17.81 -12.81
CA LEU A 75 -15.57 -17.14 -12.98
C LEU A 75 -15.32 -16.80 -14.45
N PRO A 76 -14.73 -15.63 -14.75
CA PRO A 76 -14.34 -15.29 -16.11
C PRO A 76 -13.27 -16.26 -16.64
N THR A 77 -13.39 -16.65 -17.90
CA THR A 77 -12.41 -17.51 -18.58
C THR A 77 -11.05 -16.83 -18.78
N ASN A 78 -11.04 -15.50 -18.87
CA ASN A 78 -9.84 -14.67 -18.94
C ASN A 78 -9.99 -13.48 -18.00
N PHE A 79 -8.98 -13.24 -17.17
CA PHE A 79 -9.00 -12.14 -16.21
C PHE A 79 -7.60 -11.58 -16.01
N THR A 80 -7.49 -10.25 -15.99
CA THR A 80 -6.27 -9.56 -15.60
C THR A 80 -6.61 -8.23 -14.94
N TRP A 81 -5.93 -7.93 -13.83
CA TRP A 81 -6.00 -6.61 -13.21
C TRP A 81 -5.30 -5.53 -14.04
N GLN A 82 -4.47 -5.90 -15.03
CA GLN A 82 -3.87 -4.95 -15.97
C GLN A 82 -4.90 -4.22 -16.82
N ASN A 83 -6.06 -4.86 -17.05
CA ASN A 83 -7.15 -4.30 -17.82
C ASN A 83 -8.48 -4.90 -17.33
N PHE A 84 -9.04 -4.28 -16.28
CA PHE A 84 -10.39 -4.55 -15.83
C PHE A 84 -11.31 -3.43 -16.32
N ASN A 85 -12.15 -3.72 -17.31
CA ASN A 85 -13.06 -2.76 -17.95
C ASN A 85 -12.36 -1.46 -18.43
N GLY A 86 -11.19 -1.58 -19.06
CA GLY A 86 -10.42 -0.43 -19.57
C GLY A 86 -9.55 0.26 -18.51
N THR A 87 -9.55 -0.21 -17.26
CA THR A 87 -8.77 0.37 -16.16
C THR A 87 -7.64 -0.57 -15.71
N ASN A 88 -6.43 -0.04 -15.56
CA ASN A 88 -5.29 -0.76 -15.00
C ASN A 88 -5.23 -0.61 -13.48
N TYR A 89 -5.29 -1.72 -12.76
CA TYR A 89 -5.24 -1.81 -11.30
C TYR A 89 -3.89 -2.30 -10.76
N LEU A 90 -2.90 -2.55 -11.63
CA LEU A 90 -1.55 -2.84 -11.18
C LEU A 90 -0.78 -1.55 -10.90
N THR A 91 0.02 -1.59 -9.84
CA THR A 91 1.04 -0.60 -9.51
C THR A 91 2.33 -0.87 -10.30
N LEU A 92 3.34 -0.01 -10.12
CA LEU A 92 4.55 -0.05 -10.93
C LEU A 92 5.36 -1.35 -10.74
N VAL A 93 5.98 -1.82 -11.81
CA VAL A 93 6.92 -2.94 -11.77
C VAL A 93 8.25 -2.47 -11.17
N GLN A 94 8.74 -3.19 -10.17
CA GLN A 94 9.98 -2.86 -9.46
C GLN A 94 11.08 -3.90 -9.72
N ASN A 95 12.34 -3.52 -9.46
CA ASN A 95 13.50 -4.38 -9.67
C ASN A 95 14.28 -4.59 -8.36
N GLN A 96 14.22 -5.81 -7.82
CA GLN A 96 14.91 -6.20 -6.60
C GLN A 96 16.42 -6.43 -6.73
N LYS A 97 16.96 -6.49 -7.95
CA LYS A 97 18.38 -6.83 -8.17
C LYS A 97 19.29 -5.61 -8.24
N LEU A 98 18.73 -4.41 -8.10
CA LEU A 98 19.45 -3.13 -8.17
C LEU A 98 19.17 -2.29 -6.91
N PRO A 99 20.14 -1.50 -6.41
CA PRO A 99 21.47 -1.25 -6.98
C PRO A 99 22.44 -2.43 -6.88
N GLN A 100 22.09 -3.45 -6.08
CA GLN A 100 22.88 -4.65 -5.88
C GLN A 100 21.98 -5.87 -5.69
N TYR A 101 22.57 -7.05 -5.80
CA TYR A 101 21.81 -8.30 -5.67
C TYR A 101 21.22 -8.43 -4.26
N CYS A 102 19.90 -8.61 -4.19
CA CYS A 102 19.16 -8.86 -2.95
C CYS A 102 18.00 -9.82 -3.24
N SER A 103 17.99 -10.98 -2.57
CA SER A 103 16.96 -12.03 -2.69
C SER A 103 15.68 -11.66 -1.92
N SER A 104 15.06 -10.56 -2.32
CA SER A 104 13.93 -9.92 -1.61
C SER A 104 12.56 -10.18 -2.25
N SER A 105 12.41 -11.27 -3.02
CA SER A 105 11.18 -11.55 -3.79
C SER A 105 9.96 -11.69 -2.90
N TRP A 106 10.13 -12.28 -1.72
CA TRP A 106 9.12 -12.41 -0.69
C TRP A 106 8.51 -11.05 -0.29
N ALA A 107 9.36 -10.05 -0.05
CA ALA A 107 8.93 -8.72 0.36
C ALA A 107 8.31 -7.92 -0.81
N PHE A 108 8.92 -7.98 -2.00
CA PHE A 108 8.37 -7.34 -3.20
C PHE A 108 7.00 -7.92 -3.56
N ALA A 109 6.83 -9.24 -3.55
CA ALA A 109 5.56 -9.89 -3.89
C ALA A 109 4.44 -9.50 -2.92
N ALA A 110 4.70 -9.51 -1.61
CA ALA A 110 3.73 -9.09 -0.60
C ALA A 110 3.35 -7.61 -0.73
N ALA A 111 4.36 -6.72 -0.79
CA ALA A 111 4.16 -5.28 -0.88
C ALA A 111 3.43 -4.87 -2.17
N SER A 112 3.78 -5.47 -3.31
CA SER A 112 3.17 -5.15 -4.61
C SER A 112 1.73 -5.65 -4.68
N SER A 113 1.47 -6.87 -4.21
CA SER A 113 0.10 -7.39 -4.17
C SER A 113 -0.80 -6.56 -3.25
N LEU A 114 -0.29 -6.09 -2.11
CA LEU A 114 -1.05 -5.21 -1.22
C LEU A 114 -1.25 -3.82 -1.84
N SER A 115 -0.24 -3.27 -2.51
CA SER A 115 -0.34 -2.01 -3.26
C SER A 115 -1.41 -2.07 -4.35
N ASP A 116 -1.47 -3.16 -5.11
CA ASP A 116 -2.51 -3.40 -6.13
C ASP A 116 -3.91 -3.52 -5.49
N ARG A 117 -4.02 -4.24 -4.36
CA ARG A 117 -5.28 -4.33 -3.60
C ARG A 117 -5.76 -2.96 -3.09
N ILE A 118 -4.84 -2.10 -2.66
CA ILE A 118 -5.15 -0.72 -2.28
C ILE A 118 -5.66 0.07 -3.50
N LYS A 119 -5.02 -0.09 -4.66
CA LYS A 119 -5.45 0.53 -5.91
C LYS A 119 -6.84 0.06 -6.35
N ILE A 120 -7.13 -1.23 -6.20
CA ILE A 120 -8.48 -1.80 -6.41
C ILE A 120 -9.49 -1.18 -5.45
N LYS A 121 -9.16 -1.10 -4.14
CA LYS A 121 -10.05 -0.47 -3.13
C LYS A 121 -10.41 0.95 -3.48
N ARG A 122 -9.43 1.69 -3.96
CA ARG A 122 -9.53 3.11 -4.30
C ARG A 122 -10.05 3.33 -5.71
N LYS A 123 -10.50 2.29 -6.42
CA LYS A 123 -11.03 2.38 -7.80
C LYS A 123 -10.07 3.11 -8.74
N ALA A 124 -8.77 2.81 -8.63
CA ALA A 124 -7.70 3.45 -9.38
C ALA A 124 -7.61 4.99 -9.22
N ALA A 125 -8.10 5.55 -8.10
CA ALA A 125 -7.94 6.97 -7.80
C ALA A 125 -6.47 7.33 -7.54
N TRP A 126 -6.04 8.46 -8.10
CA TRP A 126 -4.70 9.01 -7.90
C TRP A 126 -4.47 9.46 -6.43
N PRO A 127 -3.24 9.36 -5.89
CA PRO A 127 -2.04 8.75 -6.46
C PRO A 127 -2.07 7.21 -6.37
N ASP A 128 -1.25 6.53 -7.16
CA ASP A 128 -0.94 5.13 -6.89
C ASP A 128 -0.15 5.04 -5.58
N ILE A 129 -0.52 4.08 -4.73
CA ILE A 129 0.13 3.85 -3.44
C ILE A 129 1.07 2.67 -3.61
N VAL A 130 2.35 2.85 -3.29
CA VAL A 130 3.38 1.82 -3.46
C VAL A 130 4.10 1.65 -2.14
N ILE A 131 3.95 0.46 -1.55
CA ILE A 131 4.49 0.18 -0.22
C ILE A 131 6.03 0.11 -0.26
N GLY A 132 6.67 0.74 0.74
CA GLY A 132 8.12 0.77 0.89
C GLY A 132 8.72 -0.56 1.34
N VAL A 133 9.14 -1.38 0.37
CA VAL A 133 9.77 -2.70 0.60
C VAL A 133 10.98 -2.62 1.53
N GLN A 134 11.73 -1.51 1.51
CA GLN A 134 12.94 -1.37 2.33
C GLN A 134 12.66 -1.44 3.82
N GLN A 135 11.50 -0.99 4.30
CA GLN A 135 11.17 -1.09 5.72
C GLN A 135 11.01 -2.55 6.14
N LEU A 136 10.39 -3.41 5.29
CA LEU A 136 10.34 -4.85 5.55
C LEU A 136 11.74 -5.46 5.66
N LEU A 137 12.65 -5.08 4.76
CA LEU A 137 14.03 -5.57 4.78
C LEU A 137 14.85 -5.06 5.97
N SER A 138 14.48 -3.91 6.52
CA SER A 138 15.21 -3.29 7.63
C SER A 138 14.66 -3.72 8.99
N CYS A 139 13.37 -4.03 9.08
CA CYS A 139 12.63 -4.19 10.33
C CYS A 139 12.02 -5.56 10.57
N GLN A 140 11.67 -6.29 9.53
CA GLN A 140 11.15 -7.64 9.68
C GLN A 140 12.33 -8.60 9.81
N THR A 141 12.46 -9.25 10.98
CA THR A 141 13.59 -10.13 11.29
C THR A 141 13.22 -11.60 11.44
N LYS A 142 11.96 -12.02 11.19
CA LYS A 142 11.62 -13.46 11.13
C LYS A 142 12.15 -14.09 9.83
N SER A 143 12.21 -13.32 8.76
CA SER A 143 12.86 -13.68 7.49
C SER A 143 14.32 -13.17 7.43
N LEU A 144 15.08 -13.64 6.43
CA LEU A 144 16.50 -13.38 6.27
C LEU A 144 16.79 -12.21 5.32
N GLY A 145 15.91 -11.19 5.29
CA GLY A 145 16.15 -9.96 4.54
C GLY A 145 16.50 -10.19 3.06
N CYS A 146 17.72 -9.81 2.66
CA CYS A 146 18.25 -9.99 1.31
C CYS A 146 18.77 -11.41 0.99
N GLU A 147 18.76 -12.34 1.95
CA GLU A 147 19.14 -13.75 1.71
C GLU A 147 17.91 -14.63 1.43
N GLY A 148 16.70 -14.13 1.67
CA GLY A 148 15.44 -14.83 1.42
C GLY A 148 14.42 -14.59 2.52
N GLY A 149 13.19 -15.07 2.30
CA GLY A 149 12.12 -14.91 3.27
C GLY A 149 10.80 -15.51 2.80
N ASP A 150 9.79 -15.38 3.65
CA ASP A 150 8.42 -15.83 3.41
C ASP A 150 7.49 -14.61 3.22
N ASP A 151 6.59 -14.66 2.25
CA ASP A 151 5.68 -13.54 2.02
C ASP A 151 4.61 -13.43 3.12
N LEU A 152 4.25 -14.53 3.80
CA LEU A 152 3.38 -14.53 4.99
C LEU A 152 4.02 -13.77 6.15
N ASP A 153 5.34 -13.88 6.31
CA ASP A 153 6.10 -13.11 7.29
C ASP A 153 6.02 -11.60 7.02
N ALA A 154 6.05 -11.20 5.74
CA ALA A 154 5.83 -9.82 5.34
C ALA A 154 4.40 -9.37 5.69
N TYR A 155 3.38 -10.16 5.36
CA TYR A 155 1.99 -9.83 5.72
C TYR A 155 1.77 -9.76 7.23
N SER A 156 2.31 -10.70 8.02
CA SER A 156 2.26 -10.67 9.48
C SER A 156 2.91 -9.40 10.02
N TYR A 157 4.07 -9.00 9.50
CA TYR A 157 4.70 -7.75 9.89
C TYR A 157 3.83 -6.53 9.58
N ILE A 158 3.28 -6.41 8.36
CA ILE A 158 2.40 -5.29 7.97
C ILE A 158 1.07 -5.30 8.73
N TYR A 159 0.65 -6.47 9.22
CA TYR A 159 -0.54 -6.58 10.06
C TYR A 159 -0.28 -6.05 11.47
N GLU A 160 0.88 -6.40 12.03
CA GLU A 160 1.29 -6.06 13.40
C GLU A 160 1.91 -4.66 13.51
N ASN A 161 2.34 -4.07 12.39
CA ASN A 161 3.08 -2.81 12.33
C ASN A 161 2.54 -1.91 11.23
N GLU A 162 2.95 -0.66 11.26
CA GLU A 162 2.69 0.31 10.21
C GLU A 162 3.66 0.11 9.03
N ILE A 163 3.17 0.17 7.79
CA ILE A 163 4.00 0.17 6.58
C ILE A 163 3.79 1.47 5.78
N PRO A 164 4.83 2.23 5.45
CA PRO A 164 4.68 3.49 4.75
C PRO A 164 4.75 3.35 3.23
N ASP A 165 4.46 4.45 2.55
CA ASP A 165 4.78 4.61 1.13
C ASP A 165 6.29 4.48 0.87
N GLN A 166 6.67 4.04 -0.34
CA GLN A 166 8.06 3.88 -0.76
C GLN A 166 8.91 5.16 -0.63
N THR A 167 8.28 6.34 -0.67
CA THR A 167 8.95 7.64 -0.49
C THR A 167 9.52 7.83 0.92
N CYS A 168 8.98 7.14 1.94
CA CYS A 168 9.50 7.15 3.30
C CYS A 168 10.80 6.34 3.45
N SER A 169 10.88 5.23 2.73
CA SER A 169 11.96 4.26 2.86
C SER A 169 12.26 3.68 1.49
N ILE A 170 13.09 4.42 0.75
CA ILE A 170 13.50 4.09 -0.61
C ILE A 170 14.32 2.79 -0.60
N TYR A 171 14.12 1.94 -1.61
CA TYR A 171 14.84 0.68 -1.76
C TYR A 171 16.36 0.86 -1.92
N GLN A 172 17.13 0.13 -1.12
CA GLN A 172 18.61 0.19 -1.08
C GLN A 172 19.28 -1.12 -1.52
N GLY A 173 18.51 -2.20 -1.73
CA GLY A 173 19.08 -3.52 -2.03
C GLY A 173 19.92 -4.09 -0.88
N SER A 174 19.61 -3.69 0.35
CA SER A 174 20.26 -4.15 1.59
C SER A 174 19.21 -4.38 2.66
N SER A 175 19.49 -5.31 3.57
CA SER A 175 18.63 -5.60 4.71
C SER A 175 19.36 -5.39 6.03
N TRP A 176 18.69 -5.69 7.13
CA TRP A 176 19.28 -5.66 8.47
C TRP A 176 20.55 -6.52 8.58
N LEU A 177 20.65 -7.62 7.83
CA LEU A 177 21.85 -8.47 7.76
C LEU A 177 23.07 -7.74 7.18
N GLN A 178 22.84 -6.77 6.28
CA GLN A 178 23.89 -5.96 5.66
C GLN A 178 24.07 -4.60 6.37
N GLY A 179 23.48 -4.43 7.57
CA GLY A 179 23.64 -3.24 8.39
C GLY A 179 22.58 -2.15 8.21
N VAL A 180 21.62 -2.34 7.28
CA VAL A 180 20.46 -1.43 7.17
C VAL A 180 19.40 -1.86 8.18
N THR A 181 19.62 -1.47 9.43
CA THR A 181 18.80 -1.89 10.58
C THR A 181 17.54 -1.04 10.74
N CYS A 182 16.61 -1.49 11.58
CA CYS A 182 15.33 -0.83 11.84
C CYS A 182 15.47 0.43 12.71
N THR A 183 15.94 1.52 12.11
CA THR A 183 15.97 2.85 12.75
C THR A 183 14.71 3.62 12.38
N ASP A 184 14.37 4.66 13.14
CA ASP A 184 13.22 5.52 12.79
C ASP A 184 13.41 6.18 11.41
N PHE A 185 14.66 6.52 11.07
CA PHE A 185 15.01 7.02 9.73
C PHE A 185 14.76 5.97 8.63
N ASN A 186 15.13 4.71 8.85
CA ASN A 186 14.88 3.63 7.90
C ASN A 186 13.42 3.15 7.89
N LYS A 187 12.63 3.51 8.92
CA LYS A 187 11.18 3.34 8.88
C LYS A 187 10.55 4.42 8.00
N CYS A 188 10.83 5.68 8.26
CA CYS A 188 10.48 6.79 7.38
C CYS A 188 11.38 7.99 7.66
N GLY A 189 12.12 8.47 6.65
CA GLY A 189 13.08 9.54 6.84
C GLY A 189 13.29 10.40 5.60
N THR A 190 13.72 11.65 5.81
CA THR A 190 14.19 12.54 4.75
C THR A 190 15.42 13.32 5.20
N CYS A 191 16.29 13.67 4.26
CA CYS A 191 17.51 14.44 4.51
C CYS A 191 17.28 15.97 4.48
N TRP A 192 16.05 16.43 4.26
CA TRP A 192 15.71 17.86 4.04
C TRP A 192 15.02 18.52 5.25
N GLY A 193 15.01 17.88 6.43
CA GLY A 193 14.36 18.36 7.65
C GLY A 193 13.21 17.46 8.12
N ALA A 194 12.31 17.96 8.97
CA ALA A 194 11.18 17.18 9.47
C ALA A 194 10.16 16.84 8.35
N LEU A 195 9.64 15.60 8.37
CA LEU A 195 8.64 15.12 7.41
C LEU A 195 7.32 15.87 7.64
N LYS A 196 6.86 16.64 6.64
CA LYS A 196 5.59 17.37 6.71
C LYS A 196 4.36 16.54 6.33
N GLN A 197 4.55 15.39 5.66
CA GLN A 197 3.45 14.50 5.26
C GLN A 197 3.96 13.07 5.09
N ILE A 198 3.36 12.12 5.81
CA ILE A 198 3.68 10.68 5.77
C ILE A 198 2.39 9.93 5.47
N TYR A 199 2.41 9.04 4.48
CA TYR A 199 1.32 8.12 4.23
C TYR A 199 1.65 6.76 4.82
N ILE A 200 0.80 6.30 5.75
CA ILE A 200 0.93 5.03 6.48
C ILE A 200 -0.26 4.13 6.13
N TYR A 201 0.01 2.83 5.93
CA TYR A 201 -0.99 1.85 5.54
C TYR A 201 -0.97 0.66 6.49
N GLN A 202 -2.17 0.12 6.79
CA GLN A 202 -2.34 -1.08 7.62
C GLN A 202 -3.30 -2.05 6.92
N ILE A 203 -3.05 -3.35 7.02
CA ILE A 203 -3.88 -4.38 6.36
C ILE A 203 -5.37 -4.26 6.75
N LEU A 204 -5.66 -4.02 8.03
CA LEU A 204 -7.03 -3.89 8.55
C LEU A 204 -7.84 -2.78 7.86
N GLN A 205 -7.19 -1.72 7.38
CA GLN A 205 -7.87 -0.64 6.64
C GLN A 205 -8.39 -1.10 5.27
N TYR A 206 -7.92 -2.23 4.72
CA TYR A 206 -8.18 -2.67 3.34
C TYR A 206 -8.86 -4.06 3.24
N ASN A 207 -9.20 -4.70 4.35
CA ASN A 207 -9.62 -6.11 4.48
C ASN A 207 -10.97 -6.57 3.89
N GLN A 208 -11.60 -5.84 2.96
CA GLN A 208 -12.84 -6.34 2.33
C GLN A 208 -12.91 -6.05 0.84
N ILE A 209 -12.17 -6.82 0.04
CA ILE A 209 -12.33 -6.81 -1.43
C ILE A 209 -12.01 -8.17 -2.01
N ILE A 210 -12.99 -9.07 -2.01
CA ILE A 210 -13.22 -10.03 -3.11
C ILE A 210 -14.73 -10.27 -3.28
N GLN A 211 -15.54 -10.20 -2.22
CA GLN A 211 -16.97 -10.54 -2.28
C GLN A 211 -17.91 -9.44 -2.84
N ARG A 212 -17.54 -8.15 -2.76
CA ARG A 212 -18.44 -7.03 -3.17
C ARG A 212 -18.41 -6.67 -4.66
N LEU A 213 -17.45 -7.20 -5.43
CA LEU A 213 -17.35 -6.93 -6.88
C LEU A 213 -18.09 -7.96 -7.75
N LEU A 214 -18.48 -9.10 -7.18
CA LEU A 214 -19.30 -10.10 -7.87
C LEU A 214 -20.81 -9.92 -7.66
N SER A 215 -21.22 -9.14 -6.65
CA SER A 215 -22.63 -8.89 -6.34
C SER A 215 -23.23 -7.64 -7.01
N SER A 216 -22.48 -6.92 -7.85
CA SER A 216 -22.95 -5.72 -8.55
C SER A 216 -23.19 -5.95 -10.05
N ARG A 217 -23.49 -7.19 -10.44
CA ARG A 217 -24.09 -7.51 -11.74
C ARG A 217 -25.58 -7.74 -11.58
#